data_AF-A0AAE0CD65-F1
#
_entry.id   AF-A0AAE0CD65-F1
#
_cell.length_a   1.000
_cell.length_b   1.000
_cell.length_c   1.000
_cell.angle_alpha   90.00
_cell.angle_beta   90.00
_cell.angle_gamma   90.00
#
_symmetry.space_group_name_H-M   'P 1'
#
loop_
_entity.id
_entity.type
_entity.pdbx_description
1 polymer ?
#
loop_
_entity_poly.entity_id
_entity_poly.type
_entity_poly.pdbx_seq_one_letter_code
_entity_poly.pdbx_strand_id
1 'polypeptide(L)'
;MPRQPPPPPPHPRTIFSKFVARNLQSDYEVYIATEKNISFETPFTTELASLERSATRTVETSGSKRLLTNRLDLFVQKKRRGANANGGDDGAIPGDAYVRELCHLLDVMGLERTTSQKTFHKAFLRATLAHIYVLIVTPRRWGKTTSVGMFVAALLLSTPEMWVSIFSTGQRASSGLLDMVYKMVCAVPGGSARVARKNQEQLFIKGDEVLDVRRLYSYLSSVQGASFRSHTYT
;
A
#
# COMPACT_ATOMS: atom_id res chain seq x y z
N MET A 1 -38.35 -25.44 37.95
CA MET A 1 -37.17 -25.80 37.13
C MET A 1 -36.18 -24.64 37.17
N PRO A 2 -34.89 -24.87 37.47
CA PRO A 2 -33.89 -23.81 37.44
C PRO A 2 -33.70 -23.29 36.01
N ARG A 3 -33.81 -21.98 35.81
CA ARG A 3 -33.59 -21.35 34.50
C ARG A 3 -32.10 -21.43 34.18
N GLN A 4 -31.76 -22.02 33.04
CA GLN A 4 -30.38 -21.99 32.56
C GLN A 4 -29.93 -20.55 32.34
N PRO A 5 -28.67 -20.21 32.66
CA PRO A 5 -28.12 -18.90 32.37
C PRO A 5 -28.09 -18.66 30.85
N PRO A 6 -28.27 -17.41 30.40
CA PRO A 6 -28.18 -17.09 28.99
C PRO A 6 -26.79 -17.44 28.43
N PRO A 7 -26.70 -17.87 27.16
CA PRO A 7 -25.42 -18.17 26.55
C PRO A 7 -24.52 -16.92 26.53
N PRO A 8 -23.20 -17.10 26.67
CA PRO A 8 -22.26 -15.98 26.60
C PRO A 8 -22.36 -15.28 25.24
N PRO A 9 -22.16 -13.95 25.20
CA PRO A 9 -22.18 -13.22 23.94
C PRO A 9 -21.10 -13.78 23.00
N PRO A 10 -21.39 -13.88 21.68
CA PRO A 10 -20.44 -14.40 20.72
C PRO A 10 -19.16 -13.55 20.71
N HIS A 11 -18.02 -14.22 20.54
CA HIS A 11 -16.72 -13.56 20.51
C HIS A 11 -16.68 -12.50 19.40
N PRO A 12 -16.07 -11.31 19.60
CA PRO A 12 -16.04 -10.25 18.59
C PRO A 12 -15.55 -10.67 17.19
N ARG A 13 -14.62 -11.65 17.15
CA ARG A 13 -14.14 -12.25 15.90
C ARG A 13 -15.24 -12.96 15.12
N THR A 14 -16.13 -13.67 15.81
CA THR A 14 -17.25 -14.42 15.22
C THR A 14 -18.35 -13.50 14.70
N ILE A 15 -18.52 -12.33 15.33
CA ILE A 15 -19.49 -11.32 14.86
C ILE A 15 -18.98 -10.65 13.58
N PHE A 16 -17.70 -10.28 13.56
CA PHE A 16 -17.08 -9.62 12.41
C PHE A 16 -17.02 -10.54 11.19
N SER A 17 -16.60 -11.80 11.36
CA SER A 17 -16.56 -12.77 10.26
C SER A 17 -17.95 -13.05 9.68
N LYS A 18 -18.98 -13.17 10.54
CA LYS A 18 -20.37 -13.33 10.10
C LYS A 18 -20.94 -12.08 9.42
N PHE A 19 -20.52 -10.88 9.83
CA PHE A 19 -20.94 -9.63 9.18
C PHE A 19 -20.31 -9.49 7.80
N VAL A 20 -19.02 -9.79 7.67
CA VAL A 20 -18.30 -9.79 6.38
C VAL A 20 -18.90 -10.83 5.44
N ALA A 21 -19.08 -12.07 5.90
CA ALA A 21 -19.63 -13.16 5.10
C ALA A 21 -21.10 -12.95 4.67
N ARG A 22 -21.90 -12.21 5.45
CA ARG A 22 -23.32 -11.95 5.10
C ARG A 22 -23.52 -10.76 4.16
N ASN A 23 -22.62 -9.78 4.15
CA ASN A 23 -22.85 -8.51 3.45
C ASN A 23 -21.93 -8.28 2.23
N LEU A 24 -20.88 -9.08 2.06
CA LEU A 24 -20.02 -9.04 0.87
C LEU A 24 -20.35 -10.23 -0.03
N GLN A 25 -21.33 -10.07 -0.92
CA GLN A 25 -21.43 -10.90 -2.13
C GLN A 25 -20.42 -10.36 -3.15
N SER A 26 -19.60 -11.25 -3.74
CA SER A 26 -18.54 -11.04 -4.75
C SER A 26 -17.10 -10.83 -4.24
N ASP A 27 -16.15 -11.55 -4.88
CA ASP A 27 -14.72 -11.37 -5.18
C ASP A 27 -13.78 -10.46 -4.34
N TYR A 28 -14.09 -10.13 -3.08
CA TYR A 28 -13.16 -9.38 -2.22
C TYR A 28 -12.34 -10.32 -1.33
N GLU A 29 -11.00 -10.20 -1.37
CA GLU A 29 -10.16 -10.73 -0.30
C GLU A 29 -10.14 -9.77 0.90
N VAL A 30 -10.46 -10.30 2.08
CA VAL A 30 -10.54 -9.53 3.33
C VAL A 30 -9.31 -9.82 4.17
N TYR A 31 -8.51 -8.80 4.40
CA TYR A 31 -7.28 -8.89 5.17
C TYR A 31 -7.49 -8.35 6.58
N ILE A 32 -7.47 -9.24 7.58
CA ILE A 32 -7.63 -8.89 8.99
C ILE A 32 -6.25 -8.92 9.66
N ALA A 33 -5.71 -7.74 9.95
CA ALA A 33 -4.55 -7.63 10.81
C ALA A 33 -4.98 -7.72 12.28
N THR A 34 -4.28 -8.53 13.07
CA THR A 34 -4.39 -8.58 14.53
C THR A 34 -3.07 -8.11 15.15
N GLU A 35 -3.07 -7.79 16.44
CA GLU A 35 -1.87 -7.30 17.15
C GLU A 35 -0.68 -8.27 17.11
N LYS A 36 -0.94 -9.58 16.93
CA LYS A 36 0.08 -10.63 16.93
C LYS A 36 0.37 -11.24 15.56
N ASN A 37 -0.54 -11.11 14.59
CA ASN A 37 -0.42 -11.70 13.25
C ASN A 37 -1.35 -11.00 12.25
N ILE A 38 -0.94 -10.94 10.98
CA ILE A 38 -1.85 -10.68 9.86
C ILE A 38 -2.35 -12.05 9.40
N SER A 39 -3.62 -12.35 9.67
CA SER A 39 -4.25 -13.59 9.21
C SER A 39 -4.92 -13.36 7.87
N PHE A 40 -4.58 -14.20 6.91
CA PHE A 40 -5.19 -14.25 5.59
C PHE A 40 -6.44 -15.13 5.70
N GLU A 41 -7.62 -14.54 5.58
CA GLU A 41 -8.86 -15.30 5.37
C GLU A 41 -9.21 -15.17 3.89
N THR A 42 -8.75 -16.13 3.09
CA THR A 42 -9.13 -16.27 1.68
C THR A 42 -9.74 -17.66 1.48
N PRO A 43 -10.70 -17.85 0.55
CA PRO A 43 -11.15 -19.20 0.16
C PRO A 43 -10.08 -20.01 -0.59
N PHE A 44 -8.93 -19.41 -0.96
CA PHE A 44 -7.94 -19.98 -1.87
C PHE A 44 -6.53 -19.92 -1.29
N THR A 45 -6.28 -20.66 -0.20
CA THR A 45 -4.96 -20.69 0.45
C THR A 45 -3.97 -21.68 -0.17
N THR A 46 -4.36 -22.50 -1.14
CA THR A 46 -3.56 -23.69 -1.52
C THR A 46 -2.51 -23.44 -2.60
N GLU A 47 -2.68 -22.45 -3.49
CA GLU A 47 -1.80 -22.25 -4.66
C GLU A 47 -0.56 -21.38 -4.36
N LEU A 48 -0.68 -20.35 -3.53
CA LEU A 48 0.38 -19.36 -3.28
C LEU A 48 1.57 -19.89 -2.46
N ALA A 49 1.38 -20.92 -1.64
CA ALA A 49 2.44 -21.57 -0.87
C ALA A 49 3.42 -22.38 -1.75
N SER A 50 3.07 -22.63 -3.01
CA SER A 50 3.94 -23.30 -3.98
C SER A 50 4.96 -22.32 -4.60
N LEU A 51 4.57 -21.06 -4.81
CA LEU A 51 5.39 -20.04 -5.45
C LEU A 51 6.49 -19.50 -4.52
N GLU A 52 6.21 -19.42 -3.21
CA GLU A 52 7.19 -18.98 -2.19
C GLU A 52 8.37 -19.94 -2.02
N ARG A 53 8.15 -21.24 -2.27
CA ARG A 53 9.21 -22.25 -2.17
C ARG A 53 10.22 -22.19 -3.31
N SER A 54 9.87 -21.54 -4.42
CA SER A 54 10.77 -21.36 -5.57
C SER A 54 11.65 -20.11 -5.44
N ALA A 55 11.22 -19.07 -4.70
CA ALA A 55 11.95 -17.80 -4.62
C ALA A 55 13.07 -17.77 -3.56
N THR A 56 13.03 -18.66 -2.56
CA THR A 56 13.98 -18.68 -1.43
C THR A 56 15.33 -19.34 -1.72
N ARG A 57 15.57 -19.85 -2.93
CA ARG A 57 16.79 -20.61 -3.25
C ARG A 57 18.00 -19.79 -3.73
N THR A 58 17.92 -18.46 -3.85
CA THR A 58 18.94 -17.73 -4.64
C THR A 58 19.71 -16.61 -3.93
N VAL A 59 19.64 -16.42 -2.61
CA VAL A 59 20.39 -15.31 -1.99
C VAL A 59 20.98 -15.68 -0.62
N GLU A 60 22.10 -16.41 -0.66
CA GLU A 60 23.13 -16.34 0.38
C GLU A 60 24.47 -16.05 -0.29
N THR A 61 25.02 -14.84 -0.10
CA THR A 61 26.45 -14.62 0.23
C THR A 61 26.81 -13.13 0.37
N SER A 62 27.53 -12.89 1.47
CA SER A 62 28.52 -11.83 1.71
C SER A 62 28.07 -10.37 1.91
N GLY A 63 28.52 -9.81 3.05
CA GLY A 63 28.25 -8.44 3.47
C GLY A 63 29.41 -7.48 3.21
N SER A 64 29.15 -6.19 3.43
CA SER A 64 30.12 -5.18 3.91
C SER A 64 29.48 -3.79 3.95
N LYS A 65 29.54 -3.15 5.13
CA LYS A 65 28.85 -1.91 5.52
C LYS A 65 29.57 -0.60 5.12
N ARG A 66 30.23 -0.51 3.95
CA ARG A 66 31.01 0.71 3.61
C ARG A 66 30.96 1.20 2.15
N LEU A 67 29.91 0.89 1.38
CA LEU A 67 29.86 1.20 -0.07
C LEU A 67 28.56 1.84 -0.58
N LEU A 68 27.79 2.51 0.30
CA LEU A 68 26.43 2.97 -0.06
C LEU A 68 26.36 4.29 -0.85
N THR A 69 27.42 5.10 -0.88
CA THR A 69 27.43 6.35 -1.64
C THR A 69 27.74 6.16 -3.12
N ASN A 70 28.52 5.14 -3.50
CA ASN A 70 28.90 4.92 -4.90
C ASN A 70 27.95 4.00 -5.69
N ARG A 71 27.01 3.31 -5.02
CA ARG A 71 26.05 2.40 -5.68
C ARG A 71 24.86 3.12 -6.29
N LEU A 72 24.48 4.29 -5.77
CA LEU A 72 23.35 5.07 -6.29
C LEU A 72 23.69 5.67 -7.67
N ASP A 73 24.90 6.21 -7.82
CA ASP A 73 25.40 6.70 -9.12
C ASP A 73 25.56 5.57 -10.15
N LEU A 74 26.00 4.39 -9.71
CA LEU A 74 26.08 3.21 -10.57
C LEU A 74 24.70 2.70 -11.00
N PHE A 75 23.66 2.81 -10.17
CA PHE A 75 22.30 2.37 -10.51
C PHE A 75 21.60 3.35 -11.45
N VAL A 76 21.74 4.66 -11.21
CA VAL A 76 21.26 5.73 -12.11
C VAL A 76 22.00 5.69 -13.46
N GLN A 77 23.31 5.40 -13.47
CA GLN A 77 24.07 5.22 -14.71
C GLN A 77 23.74 3.91 -15.44
N LYS A 78 23.43 2.82 -14.73
CA LYS A 78 23.04 1.54 -15.35
C LYS A 78 21.67 1.64 -16.04
N LYS A 79 20.75 2.46 -15.50
CA LYS A 79 19.48 2.79 -16.18
C LYS A 79 19.69 3.54 -17.50
N ARG A 80 20.74 4.37 -17.60
CA ARG A 80 21.15 5.05 -18.85
C ARG A 80 21.89 4.15 -19.84
N ARG A 81 22.61 3.12 -19.36
CA ARG A 81 23.36 2.18 -20.20
C ARG A 81 22.54 1.00 -20.72
N GLY A 82 21.44 0.64 -20.06
CA GLY A 82 20.56 -0.47 -20.47
C GLY A 82 19.70 -0.20 -21.71
N ALA A 83 19.57 1.06 -22.15
CA ALA A 83 18.80 1.40 -23.34
C ALA A 83 19.56 1.17 -24.68
N ASN A 84 20.87 0.88 -24.64
CA ASN A 84 21.70 0.87 -25.85
C ASN A 84 22.71 -0.29 -25.97
N ALA A 85 22.53 -1.40 -25.24
CA ALA A 85 23.40 -2.56 -25.40
C ALA A 85 22.61 -3.88 -25.42
N ASN A 86 22.53 -4.46 -26.61
CA ASN A 86 22.33 -5.88 -26.92
C ASN A 86 21.06 -6.58 -26.39
N GLY A 87 20.04 -6.66 -27.25
CA GLY A 87 19.62 -7.94 -27.86
C GLY A 87 19.49 -9.18 -26.96
N GLY A 88 18.79 -9.08 -25.84
CA GLY A 88 18.34 -10.21 -25.04
C GLY A 88 17.01 -9.87 -24.41
N ASP A 89 15.92 -10.20 -25.10
CA ASP A 89 14.55 -10.11 -24.57
C ASP A 89 14.37 -11.21 -23.52
N ASP A 90 14.90 -10.96 -22.34
CA ASP A 90 14.89 -11.88 -21.20
C ASP A 90 13.54 -11.82 -20.48
N GLY A 91 12.42 -11.82 -21.22
CA GLY A 91 11.03 -11.96 -20.72
C GLY A 91 10.65 -11.10 -19.50
N ALA A 92 11.38 -10.02 -19.23
CA ALA A 92 11.29 -9.30 -17.98
C ALA A 92 10.11 -8.35 -18.05
N ILE A 93 9.02 -8.74 -17.39
CA ILE A 93 7.79 -7.93 -17.34
C ILE A 93 8.13 -6.60 -16.67
N PRO A 94 7.88 -5.43 -17.32
CA PRO A 94 8.22 -4.12 -16.77
C PRO A 94 7.72 -3.88 -15.34
N GLY A 95 6.58 -4.49 -14.98
CA GLY A 95 6.00 -4.46 -13.64
C GLY A 95 6.93 -4.96 -12.53
N ASP A 96 7.76 -5.97 -12.80
CA ASP A 96 8.69 -6.53 -11.81
C ASP A 96 9.75 -5.51 -11.39
N ALA A 97 10.18 -4.66 -12.33
CA ALA A 97 11.11 -3.58 -12.05
C ALA A 97 10.47 -2.53 -11.12
N TYR A 98 9.19 -2.19 -11.34
CA TYR A 98 8.46 -1.25 -10.49
C TYR A 98 8.23 -1.81 -9.09
N VAL A 99 7.88 -3.10 -8.97
CA VAL A 99 7.71 -3.76 -7.67
C VAL A 99 9.01 -3.81 -6.89
N ARG A 100 10.13 -4.09 -7.57
CA ARG A 100 11.47 -4.09 -6.95
C ARG A 100 11.84 -2.70 -6.46
N GLU A 101 11.61 -1.67 -7.26
CA GLU A 101 11.87 -0.28 -6.90
C GLU A 101 10.98 0.18 -5.74
N LEU A 102 9.69 -0.17 -5.75
CA LEU A 102 8.76 0.10 -4.66
C LEU A 102 9.25 -0.52 -3.35
N CYS A 103 9.67 -1.80 -3.38
CA CYS A 103 10.22 -2.47 -2.21
C CYS A 103 11.49 -1.77 -1.69
N HIS A 104 12.37 -1.37 -2.59
CA HIS A 104 13.59 -0.63 -2.25
C HIS A 104 13.27 0.72 -1.60
N LEU A 105 12.36 1.50 -2.21
CA LEU A 105 11.91 2.79 -1.70
C LEU A 105 11.33 2.68 -0.30
N LEU A 106 10.54 1.64 -0.01
CA LEU A 106 10.00 1.40 1.32
C LEU A 106 11.09 1.17 2.40
N ASP A 107 12.28 0.71 2.02
CA ASP A 107 13.41 0.53 2.94
C ASP A 107 14.27 1.79 3.10
N VAL A 108 14.32 2.67 2.11
CA VAL A 108 15.18 3.87 2.13
C VAL A 108 14.44 5.17 2.50
N MET A 109 13.12 5.14 2.73
CA MET A 109 12.27 6.31 2.94
C MET A 109 12.47 7.06 4.28
N GLY A 110 13.66 7.03 4.87
CA GLY A 110 14.03 7.77 6.09
C GLY A 110 13.31 7.33 7.38
N LEU A 111 12.34 6.41 7.29
CA LEU A 111 11.60 5.85 8.42
C LEU A 111 11.88 4.36 8.52
N GLU A 112 12.50 3.95 9.64
CA GLU A 112 12.71 2.53 9.90
C GLU A 112 11.35 1.84 10.11
N ARG A 113 11.05 0.86 9.25
CA ARG A 113 9.81 0.09 9.34
C ARG A 113 9.95 -0.99 10.42
N THR A 114 8.97 -1.03 11.32
CA THR A 114 8.81 -2.15 12.27
C THR A 114 8.56 -3.47 11.54
N THR A 115 8.81 -4.60 12.20
CA THR A 115 8.53 -5.94 11.65
C THR A 115 7.08 -6.06 11.17
N SER A 116 6.12 -5.59 11.97
CA SER A 116 4.69 -5.60 11.62
C SER A 116 4.39 -4.77 10.37
N GLN A 117 5.03 -3.61 10.20
CA GLN A 117 4.89 -2.79 8.99
C GLN A 117 5.54 -3.45 7.76
N LYS A 118 6.66 -4.15 7.91
CA LYS A 118 7.25 -4.92 6.80
C LYS A 118 6.32 -6.05 6.35
N THR A 119 5.77 -6.80 7.30
CA THR A 119 4.77 -7.85 7.01
C THR A 119 3.51 -7.25 6.37
N PHE A 120 3.04 -6.12 6.89
CA PHE A 120 1.92 -5.37 6.31
C PHE A 120 2.15 -5.03 4.84
N HIS A 121 3.27 -4.39 4.51
CA HIS A 121 3.54 -3.96 3.15
C HIS A 121 3.69 -5.15 2.20
N LYS A 122 4.28 -6.26 2.64
CA LYS A 122 4.34 -7.49 1.82
C LYS A 122 2.95 -8.05 1.54
N ALA A 123 2.10 -8.16 2.56
CA ALA A 123 0.73 -8.63 2.42
C ALA A 123 -0.10 -7.67 1.55
N PHE A 124 0.02 -6.37 1.80
CA PHE A 124 -0.71 -5.34 1.08
C PHE A 124 -0.32 -5.32 -0.40
N LEU A 125 0.98 -5.34 -0.70
CA LEU A 125 1.49 -5.39 -2.07
C LEU A 125 0.93 -6.63 -2.80
N ARG A 126 1.02 -7.81 -2.19
CA ARG A 126 0.46 -9.05 -2.76
C ARG A 126 -1.02 -8.92 -3.08
N ALA A 127 -1.80 -8.42 -2.12
CA ALA A 127 -3.23 -8.19 -2.28
C ALA A 127 -3.50 -7.25 -3.46
N THR A 128 -2.79 -6.12 -3.54
CA THR A 128 -3.00 -5.10 -4.57
C THR A 128 -2.53 -5.51 -5.96
N LEU A 129 -1.60 -6.47 -6.06
CA LEU A 129 -1.14 -6.99 -7.34
C LEU A 129 -2.09 -8.06 -7.89
N ALA A 130 -2.73 -8.84 -7.01
CA ALA A 130 -3.63 -9.91 -7.40
C ALA A 130 -5.10 -9.45 -7.56
N HIS A 131 -5.51 -8.42 -6.82
CA HIS A 131 -6.91 -7.99 -6.73
C HIS A 131 -7.09 -6.51 -7.05
N ILE A 132 -8.17 -6.23 -7.78
CA ILE A 132 -8.61 -4.85 -8.07
C ILE A 132 -9.09 -4.15 -6.80
N TYR A 133 -9.65 -4.91 -5.84
CA TYR A 133 -10.20 -4.39 -4.60
C TYR A 133 -9.64 -5.13 -3.39
N VAL A 134 -9.17 -4.36 -2.41
CA VAL A 134 -8.58 -4.90 -1.18
C VAL A 134 -9.20 -4.19 0.03
N LEU A 135 -9.80 -4.96 0.94
CA LEU A 135 -10.29 -4.46 2.23
C LEU A 135 -9.31 -4.81 3.34
N ILE A 136 -8.82 -3.80 4.05
CA ILE A 136 -7.86 -3.96 5.13
C ILE A 136 -8.46 -3.45 6.44
N VAL A 137 -8.46 -4.32 7.44
CA VAL A 137 -8.93 -4.02 8.79
C VAL A 137 -7.76 -4.14 9.76
N THR A 138 -7.51 -3.08 10.54
CA THR A 138 -6.41 -3.03 11.52
C THR A 138 -6.90 -2.49 12.87
N PRO A 139 -6.32 -2.92 14.01
CA PRO A 139 -6.63 -2.36 15.32
C PRO A 139 -6.26 -0.88 15.43
N ARG A 140 -6.87 -0.17 16.39
CA ARG A 140 -6.56 1.25 16.63
C ARG A 140 -5.08 1.42 17.00
N ARG A 141 -4.44 2.47 16.49
CA ARG A 141 -3.01 2.81 16.71
C ARG A 141 -1.99 1.80 16.18
N TRP A 142 -2.40 0.88 15.31
CA TRP A 142 -1.50 -0.08 14.67
C TRP A 142 -0.52 0.54 13.66
N GLY A 143 -0.61 1.84 13.40
CA GLY A 143 0.27 2.53 12.47
C GLY A 143 -0.15 2.46 10.99
N LYS A 144 -1.40 2.06 10.69
CA LYS A 144 -1.91 1.93 9.31
C LYS A 144 -1.66 3.18 8.46
N THR A 145 -1.84 4.37 9.05
CA THR A 145 -1.78 5.63 8.30
C THR A 145 -0.37 5.89 7.80
N THR A 146 0.63 5.66 8.66
CA THR A 146 2.04 5.75 8.29
C THR A 146 2.39 4.70 7.23
N SER A 147 1.97 3.45 7.41
CA SER A 147 2.22 2.39 6.44
C SER A 147 1.63 2.70 5.05
N VAL A 148 0.34 3.10 5.00
CA VAL A 148 -0.31 3.49 3.75
C VAL A 148 0.37 4.71 3.13
N GLY A 149 0.77 5.69 3.93
CA GLY A 149 1.55 6.84 3.45
C GLY A 149 2.87 6.43 2.79
N MET A 150 3.63 5.52 3.42
CA MET A 150 4.89 5.01 2.88
C MET A 150 4.67 4.26 1.57
N PHE A 151 3.64 3.42 1.52
CA PHE A 151 3.27 2.68 0.33
C PHE A 151 2.90 3.59 -0.83
N VAL A 152 2.04 4.59 -0.59
CA VAL A 152 1.63 5.56 -1.62
C VAL A 152 2.83 6.40 -2.10
N ALA A 153 3.69 6.85 -1.19
CA ALA A 153 4.92 7.56 -1.56
C ALA A 153 5.84 6.71 -2.45
N ALA A 154 6.04 5.43 -2.10
CA ALA A 154 6.86 4.51 -2.86
C ALA A 154 6.25 4.25 -4.25
N LEU A 155 4.94 4.00 -4.30
CA LEU A 155 4.18 3.77 -5.52
C LEU A 155 4.29 4.95 -6.49
N LEU A 156 4.14 6.19 -5.98
CA LEU A 156 4.29 7.39 -6.80
C LEU A 156 5.74 7.60 -7.28
N LEU A 157 6.75 7.07 -6.60
CA LEU A 157 8.16 7.21 -7.00
C LEU A 157 8.64 6.08 -7.92
N SER A 158 8.05 4.89 -7.82
CA SER A 158 8.42 3.71 -8.62
C SER A 158 7.64 3.56 -9.92
N THR A 159 6.37 3.96 -9.94
CA THR A 159 5.46 3.57 -11.02
C THR A 159 5.15 4.77 -11.93
N PRO A 160 5.42 4.69 -13.24
CA PRO A 160 5.14 5.78 -14.18
C PRO A 160 3.64 6.02 -14.30
N GLU A 161 3.26 7.26 -14.61
CA GLU A 161 1.87 7.68 -14.87
C GLU A 161 0.88 7.35 -13.75
N MET A 162 1.36 7.16 -12.51
CA MET A 162 0.56 6.73 -11.38
C MET A 162 -0.39 7.82 -10.87
N TRP A 163 -1.65 7.46 -10.62
CA TRP A 163 -2.67 8.33 -10.05
C TRP A 163 -3.27 7.68 -8.80
N VAL A 164 -3.31 8.42 -7.70
CA VAL A 164 -3.85 7.97 -6.43
C VAL A 164 -4.83 9.01 -5.89
N SER A 165 -5.96 8.55 -5.35
CA SER A 165 -6.96 9.41 -4.72
C SER A 165 -7.22 8.93 -3.30
N ILE A 166 -7.13 9.84 -2.34
CA ILE A 166 -7.41 9.60 -0.92
C ILE A 166 -8.79 10.16 -0.59
N PHE A 167 -9.66 9.31 -0.06
CA PHE A 167 -10.98 9.67 0.41
C PHE A 167 -11.06 9.48 1.93
N SER A 168 -11.64 10.45 2.64
CA SER A 168 -11.91 10.35 4.07
C SER A 168 -13.14 11.17 4.46
N THR A 169 -13.85 10.74 5.51
CA THR A 169 -14.99 11.47 6.08
C THR A 169 -14.62 12.83 6.66
N GLY A 170 -13.34 13.08 6.95
CA GLY A 170 -12.85 14.38 7.40
C GLY A 170 -11.77 14.92 6.48
N GLN A 171 -11.92 16.17 6.01
CA GLN A 171 -10.96 16.82 5.11
C GLN A 171 -9.56 16.90 5.74
N ARG A 172 -9.49 17.10 7.07
CA ARG A 172 -8.22 17.11 7.81
C ARG A 172 -7.51 15.76 7.78
N ALA A 173 -8.25 14.66 7.70
CA ALA A 173 -7.66 13.32 7.68
C ALA A 173 -7.11 12.95 6.30
N SER A 174 -7.84 13.26 5.22
CA SER A 174 -7.37 13.04 3.85
C SER A 174 -6.19 13.96 3.51
N SER A 175 -6.30 15.27 3.79
CA SER A 175 -5.19 16.22 3.60
C SER A 175 -3.97 15.89 4.47
N GLY A 176 -4.19 15.42 5.70
CA GLY A 176 -3.11 14.99 6.58
C GLY A 176 -2.33 13.79 6.05
N LEU A 177 -2.99 12.84 5.36
CA LEU A 177 -2.31 11.74 4.70
C LEU A 177 -1.53 12.23 3.46
N LEU A 178 -2.09 13.15 2.66
CA LEU A 178 -1.38 13.77 1.54
C LEU A 178 -0.10 14.49 2.00
N ASP A 179 -0.19 15.27 3.07
CA ASP A 179 0.97 15.95 3.67
C ASP A 179 2.02 14.96 4.18
N MET A 180 1.59 13.82 4.74
CA MET A 180 2.49 12.75 5.17
C MET A 180 3.22 12.12 3.97
N VAL A 181 2.51 11.83 2.88
CA VAL A 181 3.10 11.31 1.64
C VAL A 181 4.11 12.30 1.07
N TYR A 182 3.77 13.59 1.02
CA TYR A 182 4.69 14.64 0.57
C TYR A 182 6.00 14.64 1.37
N LYS A 183 5.92 14.59 2.71
CA LYS A 183 7.11 14.53 3.56
C LYS A 183 7.96 13.28 3.29
N MET A 184 7.31 12.14 3.10
CA MET A 184 7.99 10.88 2.78
C MET A 184 8.68 10.91 1.42
N VAL A 185 8.07 11.52 0.41
CA VAL A 185 8.70 11.76 -0.90
C VAL A 185 9.93 12.66 -0.75
N CYS A 186 9.81 13.76 -0.01
CA CYS A 186 10.92 14.68 0.24
C CYS A 186 12.07 14.06 1.05
N ALA A 187 11.80 13.01 1.83
CA ALA A 187 12.82 12.31 2.61
C ALA A 187 13.71 11.39 1.75
N VAL A 188 13.26 11.01 0.55
CA VAL A 188 14.06 10.21 -0.39
C VAL A 188 15.09 11.12 -1.09
N PRO A 189 16.35 10.68 -1.28
CA PRO A 189 17.34 11.44 -2.03
C PRO A 189 16.83 11.85 -3.41
N GLY A 190 16.88 13.16 -3.72
CA GLY A 190 16.35 13.72 -4.97
C GLY A 190 14.82 13.84 -5.05
N GLY A 191 14.07 13.29 -4.09
CA GLY A 191 12.60 13.28 -4.12
C GLY A 191 11.97 14.67 -4.08
N SER A 192 12.53 15.60 -3.30
CA SER A 192 12.06 17.00 -3.27
C SER A 192 12.16 17.70 -4.63
N ALA A 193 13.19 17.40 -5.42
CA ALA A 193 13.36 17.97 -6.76
C ALA A 193 12.33 17.44 -7.77
N ARG A 194 11.70 16.29 -7.47
CA ARG A 194 10.63 15.71 -8.29
C ARG A 194 9.27 16.35 -8.01
N VAL A 195 9.09 17.12 -6.93
CA VAL A 195 7.79 17.72 -6.63
C VAL A 195 7.51 18.86 -7.61
N ALA A 196 6.52 18.67 -8.48
CA ALA A 196 6.08 19.69 -9.44
C ALA A 196 5.10 20.68 -8.82
N ARG A 197 4.21 20.19 -7.96
CA ARG A 197 3.15 20.99 -7.34
C ARG A 197 2.73 20.36 -6.02
N LYS A 198 2.47 21.20 -5.01
CA LYS A 198 1.85 20.78 -3.75
C LYS A 198 0.89 21.85 -3.26
N ASN A 199 -0.34 21.46 -2.94
CA ASN A 199 -1.31 22.28 -2.20
C ASN A 199 -2.05 21.41 -1.17
N GLN A 200 -3.20 21.86 -0.65
CA GLN A 200 -3.95 21.12 0.38
C GLN A 200 -4.68 19.87 -0.15
N GLU A 201 -4.93 19.80 -1.45
CA GLU A 201 -5.76 18.76 -2.09
C GLU A 201 -4.99 17.93 -3.12
N GLN A 202 -3.82 18.41 -3.56
CA GLN A 202 -3.08 17.87 -4.70
C GLN A 202 -1.58 17.85 -4.43
N LEU A 203 -0.95 16.75 -4.83
CA LEU A 203 0.49 16.59 -4.90
C LEU A 203 0.86 15.98 -6.26
N PHE A 204 1.67 16.69 -7.05
CA PHE A 204 2.16 16.23 -8.34
C PHE A 204 3.66 15.98 -8.29
N ILE A 205 4.08 14.83 -8.82
CA ILE A 205 5.46 14.36 -8.84
C ILE A 205 5.87 14.12 -10.29
N LYS A 206 7.03 14.65 -10.68
CA LYS A 206 7.64 14.41 -11.98
C LYS A 206 8.24 13.00 -12.01
N GLY A 207 7.89 12.28 -13.06
CA GLY A 207 8.49 11.04 -13.44
C GLY A 207 9.91 11.18 -13.95
N ASP A 208 10.38 10.11 -14.57
CA ASP A 208 11.72 10.08 -15.17
C ASP A 208 11.68 10.67 -16.59
N GLU A 209 10.54 10.50 -17.28
CA GLU A 209 10.25 11.09 -18.58
C GLU A 209 9.62 12.47 -18.44
N VAL A 210 9.84 13.35 -19.41
CA VAL A 210 9.36 14.75 -19.40
C VAL A 210 7.84 14.84 -19.27
N LEU A 211 7.12 13.89 -19.85
CA LEU A 211 5.65 13.84 -19.86
C LEU A 211 5.05 13.03 -18.69
N ASP A 212 5.87 12.31 -17.93
CA ASP A 212 5.40 11.49 -16.81
C ASP A 212 5.09 12.42 -15.61
N VAL A 213 3.80 12.63 -15.37
CA VAL A 213 3.30 13.38 -14.21
C VAL A 213 2.40 12.48 -13.39
N ARG A 214 2.84 12.24 -12.16
CA ARG A 214 2.21 11.34 -11.20
C ARG A 214 1.45 12.15 -10.18
N ARG A 215 0.24 11.72 -9.85
CA ARG A 215 -0.75 12.59 -9.21
C ARG A 215 -1.32 11.94 -7.97
N LEU A 216 -1.34 12.69 -6.89
CA LEU A 216 -2.04 12.33 -5.66
C LEU A 216 -3.09 13.40 -5.36
N TYR A 217 -4.31 12.94 -5.15
CA TYR A 217 -5.43 13.79 -4.79
C TYR A 217 -5.97 13.44 -3.41
N SER A 218 -6.51 14.43 -2.71
CA SER A 218 -7.18 14.29 -1.43
C SER A 218 -8.56 14.93 -1.51
N TYR A 219 -9.58 14.14 -1.18
CA TYR A 219 -10.98 14.56 -1.22
C TYR A 219 -11.69 14.31 0.12
N LEU A 220 -12.71 15.12 0.38
CA LEU A 220 -13.71 14.83 1.40
C LEU A 220 -14.70 13.81 0.84
N SER A 221 -14.93 12.72 1.57
CA SER A 221 -16.08 11.85 1.31
C SER A 221 -17.33 12.58 1.79
N SER A 222 -18.07 13.21 0.87
CA SER A 222 -19.41 13.72 1.19
C SER A 222 -20.33 12.52 1.42
N VAL A 223 -20.77 12.33 2.66
CA VAL A 223 -21.98 11.55 2.92
C VAL A 223 -23.12 12.48 2.55
N GLN A 224 -23.70 12.33 1.37
CA GLN A 224 -25.03 12.86 1.11
C GLN A 224 -25.97 12.11 2.07
N GLY A 225 -26.19 12.67 3.25
CA GLY A 225 -27.25 12.20 4.13
C GLY A 225 -28.53 12.30 3.31
N ALA A 226 -29.12 11.17 2.97
CA ALA A 226 -30.47 11.13 2.45
C ALA A 226 -31.36 11.79 3.51
N SER A 227 -31.61 13.09 3.35
CA SER A 227 -32.58 13.83 4.14
C SER A 227 -33.93 13.24 3.77
N PHE A 228 -34.38 12.24 4.52
CA PHE A 228 -35.76 11.78 4.49
C PHE A 228 -36.62 12.97 4.95
N ARG A 229 -37.08 13.79 3.99
CA ARG A 229 -38.11 14.79 4.25
C ARG A 229 -39.40 14.02 4.50
N SER A 230 -39.73 13.81 5.77
CA SER A 230 -41.07 13.38 6.16
C SER A 230 -42.07 14.42 5.65
N HIS A 231 -42.75 14.10 4.56
CA HIS A 231 -43.94 14.84 4.17
C HIS A 231 -45.03 14.45 5.17
N THR A 232 -45.19 15.25 6.21
CA THR A 232 -46.44 15.26 6.97
C THR A 232 -47.51 15.78 6.03
N TYR A 233 -48.35 14.88 5.52
CA TYR A 233 -49.64 15.24 4.98
C TYR A 233 -50.52 15.67 6.16
N THR A 234 -50.78 16.97 6.25
CA THR A 234 -51.93 17.52 6.97
C THR A 234 -53.13 17.55 6.04
#